data_AF-A0A238L1K5-F1
#
_entry.id   AF-A0A238L1K5-F1
#
_cell.length_a   1.000
_cell.length_b   1.000
_cell.length_c   1.000
_cell.angle_alpha   90.00
_cell.angle_beta   90.00
_cell.angle_gamma   90.00
#
_symmetry.space_group_name_H-M   'P 1'
#
loop_
_entity.id
_entity.type
_entity.pdbx_description
1 polymer ?
#
loop_
_entity_poly.entity_id
_entity_poly.type
_entity_poly.pdbx_seq_one_letter_code
_entity_poly.pdbx_strand_id
1 'polypeptide(L)'
;MKLDFKTIIREPMLHFLVVGAGLFALFGALNSEEEAPPNRILITSGQIEQLESAFTRTWTRAPTAQERDLLISEHIRDEVFYREALNLGLDMGDSVIRRRLRQKMEFVLEDVSAATPPREEDLKTFLDQNPERFQLEPQIAFEHVYLNPDKHSDIETDAADILARLNAGEDATQLGDVLMLPASYDLQSVSIFDRAFGNGFSNGLMSVSEGAWAGPVRSGFGWHLVFVRKKVEGRLPDLADMREKVVQEWQHDRKIALEEETYQALLSRYEVVFEPSVEASDP
;
A
#
# COMPACT_ATOMS: atom_id res chain seq x y z
N MET A 1 -34.31 17.32 53.54
CA MET A 1 -33.56 16.09 53.89
C MET A 1 -32.29 16.56 54.61
N LYS A 2 -32.20 16.42 55.94
CA LYS A 2 -31.02 16.86 56.71
C LYS A 2 -30.01 15.72 56.69
N LEU A 3 -28.95 15.82 55.90
CA LEU A 3 -27.85 14.86 55.94
C LEU A 3 -27.09 15.01 57.27
N ASP A 4 -27.01 13.93 58.03
CA ASP A 4 -26.30 13.86 59.30
C ASP A 4 -24.77 13.77 59.05
N PHE A 5 -24.04 14.77 59.53
CA PHE A 5 -22.61 14.97 59.35
C PHE A 5 -21.76 13.78 59.87
N LYS A 6 -22.27 13.01 60.84
CA LYS A 6 -21.59 11.80 61.33
C LYS A 6 -21.59 10.64 60.34
N THR A 7 -22.55 10.60 59.41
CA THR A 7 -22.68 9.55 58.42
C THR A 7 -21.71 9.79 57.26
N ILE A 8 -21.57 11.04 56.84
CA ILE A 8 -20.64 11.48 55.77
C ILE A 8 -19.18 11.19 56.15
N ILE A 9 -18.79 11.42 57.40
CA ILE A 9 -17.40 11.17 57.88
C ILE A 9 -17.07 9.66 57.98
N ARG A 10 -18.08 8.77 57.98
CA ARG A 10 -17.86 7.31 58.01
C ARG A 10 -17.92 6.66 56.63
N GLU A 11 -18.21 7.42 55.58
CA GLU A 11 -18.29 6.88 54.23
C GLU A 11 -16.88 6.61 53.66
N PRO A 12 -16.59 5.36 53.25
CA PRO A 12 -15.29 4.99 52.68
C PRO A 12 -14.90 5.83 51.46
N MET A 13 -15.88 6.29 50.68
CA MET A 13 -15.64 7.15 49.51
C MET A 13 -15.07 8.52 49.90
N LEU A 14 -15.49 9.11 51.02
CA LEU A 14 -14.97 10.42 51.44
C LEU A 14 -13.49 10.30 51.83
N HIS A 15 -13.12 9.23 52.54
CA HIS A 15 -11.72 8.97 52.86
C HIS A 15 -10.88 8.74 51.61
N PHE A 16 -11.38 7.96 50.65
CA PHE A 16 -10.69 7.76 49.39
C PHE A 16 -10.50 9.07 48.61
N LEU A 17 -11.52 9.94 48.61
CA LEU A 17 -11.46 11.24 47.94
C LEU A 17 -10.49 12.21 48.63
N VAL A 18 -10.45 12.22 49.97
CA VAL A 18 -9.52 13.06 50.74
C VAL A 18 -8.08 12.56 50.60
N VAL A 19 -7.86 11.25 50.67
CA VAL A 19 -6.54 10.64 50.43
C VAL A 19 -6.09 10.88 48.99
N GLY A 20 -6.99 10.71 48.02
CA GLY A 20 -6.73 10.99 46.61
C GLY A 20 -6.39 12.46 46.37
N ALA A 21 -7.16 13.39 46.95
CA ALA A 21 -6.87 14.82 46.88
C ALA A 21 -5.54 15.19 47.56
N GLY A 22 -5.23 14.56 48.70
CA GLY A 22 -3.96 14.74 49.40
C GLY A 22 -2.77 14.24 48.59
N LEU A 23 -2.89 13.05 47.97
CA LEU A 23 -1.87 12.51 47.06
C LEU A 23 -1.73 13.36 45.81
N PHE A 24 -2.82 13.86 45.23
CA PHE A 24 -2.78 14.75 44.07
C PHE A 24 -2.10 16.09 44.39
N ALA A 25 -2.39 16.68 45.54
CA ALA A 25 -1.73 17.90 46.01
C ALA A 25 -0.24 17.67 46.29
N LEU A 26 0.12 16.54 46.93
CA LEU A 26 1.51 16.17 47.16
C LEU A 26 2.25 15.91 45.84
N PHE A 27 1.62 15.24 44.90
CA PHE A 27 2.16 15.00 43.57
C PHE A 27 2.35 16.31 42.81
N GLY A 28 1.40 17.24 42.84
CA GLY A 28 1.54 18.56 42.22
C GLY A 28 2.60 19.44 42.89
N ALA A 29 2.85 19.27 44.19
CA ALA A 29 3.91 19.98 44.91
C ALA A 29 5.31 19.38 44.68
N LEU A 30 5.40 18.06 44.49
CA LEU A 30 6.67 17.36 44.18
C LEU A 30 7.01 17.41 42.69
N ASN A 31 5.99 17.38 41.84
CA ASN A 31 6.05 17.53 40.38
C ASN A 31 5.45 18.87 39.98
N SER A 32 5.83 19.93 40.68
CA SER A 32 5.81 21.24 40.06
C SER A 32 6.82 21.13 38.93
N GLU A 33 6.34 20.75 37.74
CA GLU A 33 6.95 21.13 36.49
C GLU A 33 7.03 22.65 36.54
N GLU A 34 8.07 23.18 37.19
CA GLU A 34 8.64 24.45 36.78
C GLU A 34 8.94 24.23 35.30
N GLU A 35 8.03 24.69 34.45
CA GLU A 35 8.32 24.96 33.05
C GLU A 35 9.71 25.59 33.05
N ALA A 36 10.70 24.83 32.57
CA ALA A 36 12.08 25.30 32.59
C ALA A 36 12.08 26.70 31.97
N PRO A 37 12.75 27.69 32.58
CA PRO A 37 12.68 29.06 32.10
C PRO A 37 12.91 29.08 30.59
N PRO A 38 12.19 29.91 29.80
CA PRO A 38 12.13 29.80 28.34
C PRO A 38 13.52 29.79 27.66
N ASN A 39 14.54 30.32 28.34
CA ASN A 39 15.93 30.41 27.89
C ASN A 39 16.85 29.30 28.42
N ARG A 40 16.31 28.22 28.99
CA ARG A 40 17.09 27.08 29.48
C ARG A 40 16.95 25.90 28.51
N ILE A 41 18.09 25.36 28.08
CA ILE A 41 18.19 24.09 27.35
C ILE A 41 18.69 23.04 28.34
N LEU A 42 17.82 22.09 28.70
CA LEU A 42 18.17 20.97 29.55
C LEU A 42 18.49 19.76 28.66
N ILE A 43 19.75 19.30 28.70
CA ILE A 43 20.15 18.05 28.07
C ILE A 43 20.18 16.97 29.15
N THR A 44 19.24 16.02 29.05
CA THR A 44 19.10 14.91 29.99
C THR A 44 20.11 13.80 29.72
N SER A 45 20.37 12.96 30.73
CA SER A 45 21.21 11.76 30.56
C SER A 45 20.66 10.82 29.49
N GLY A 46 19.34 10.65 29.40
CA GLY A 46 18.71 9.82 28.36
C GLY A 46 18.92 10.35 26.95
N GLN A 47 18.89 11.67 26.74
CA GLN A 47 19.22 12.27 25.45
C GLN A 47 20.68 12.02 25.06
N ILE A 48 21.62 12.11 26.02
CA ILE A 48 23.02 11.79 25.78
C ILE A 48 23.17 10.31 25.38
N GLU A 49 22.52 9.40 26.11
CA GLU A 49 22.53 7.96 25.76
C GLU A 49 21.96 7.69 24.36
N GLN A 50 20.94 8.44 23.94
CA GLN A 50 20.37 8.33 22.59
C GLN A 50 21.35 8.80 21.52
N LEU A 51 22.07 9.91 21.74
CA LEU A 51 23.12 10.41 20.84
C LEU A 51 24.26 9.39 20.71
N GLU A 52 24.72 8.84 21.84
CA GLU A 52 25.78 7.82 21.86
C GLU A 52 25.33 6.51 21.19
N SER A 53 24.08 6.11 21.38
CA SER A 53 23.48 4.94 20.72
C SER A 53 23.39 5.13 19.21
N ALA A 54 22.99 6.32 18.74
CA ALA A 54 22.98 6.64 17.32
C ALA A 54 24.39 6.62 16.71
N PHE A 55 25.37 7.20 17.39
CA PHE A 55 26.77 7.13 16.97
C PHE A 55 27.26 5.67 16.86
N THR A 56 26.96 4.87 17.89
CA THR A 56 27.38 3.46 17.93
C THR A 56 26.75 2.64 16.83
N ARG A 57 25.47 2.87 16.47
CA ARG A 57 24.83 2.20 15.33
C ARG A 57 25.51 2.50 13.99
N THR A 58 25.99 3.73 13.81
CA THR A 58 26.65 4.15 12.57
C THR A 58 28.11 3.69 12.49
N TRP A 59 28.85 3.81 13.59
CA TRP A 59 30.31 3.58 13.62
C TRP A 59 30.72 2.24 14.24
N THR A 60 29.76 1.45 14.74
CA THR A 60 29.94 0.14 15.40
C THR A 60 30.93 0.17 16.58
N ARG A 61 31.08 1.33 17.23
CA ARG A 61 31.87 1.53 18.45
C ARG A 61 31.31 2.68 19.29
N ALA A 62 31.65 2.70 20.58
CA ALA A 62 31.34 3.84 21.44
C ALA A 62 32.13 5.10 21.02
N PRO A 63 31.56 6.30 21.25
CA PRO A 63 32.26 7.56 21.02
C PRO A 63 33.38 7.75 22.05
N THR A 64 34.47 8.38 21.64
CA THR A 64 35.48 8.92 22.56
C THR A 64 34.92 10.12 23.33
N ALA A 65 35.59 10.54 24.40
CA ALA A 65 35.16 11.71 25.17
C ALA A 65 35.01 12.98 24.32
N GLN A 66 35.96 13.23 23.40
CA GLN A 66 35.90 14.38 22.50
C GLN A 66 34.73 14.27 21.49
N GLU A 67 34.47 13.07 20.96
CA GLU A 67 33.35 12.85 20.06
C GLU A 67 32.01 13.00 20.78
N ARG A 68 31.92 12.51 22.02
CA ARG A 68 30.74 12.71 22.88
C ARG A 68 30.48 14.19 23.12
N ASP A 69 31.50 14.97 23.48
CA ASP A 69 31.38 16.41 23.68
C ASP A 69 30.93 17.11 22.38
N LEU A 70 31.45 16.67 21.23
CA LEU A 70 31.04 17.19 19.93
C LEU A 70 29.56 16.87 19.64
N LEU A 71 29.11 15.64 19.85
CA LEU A 71 27.70 15.24 19.69
C LEU A 71 26.76 16.10 20.54
N ILE A 72 27.14 16.34 21.80
CA ILE A 72 26.36 17.19 22.71
C ILE A 72 26.35 18.63 22.21
N SER A 73 27.50 19.16 21.78
CA SER A 73 27.60 20.54 21.29
C SER A 73 26.81 20.80 20.00
N GLU A 74 26.80 19.86 19.06
CA GLU A 74 25.99 19.94 17.84
C GLU A 74 24.50 19.82 18.18
N HIS A 75 24.12 18.92 19.10
CA HIS A 75 22.72 18.84 19.54
C HIS A 75 22.24 20.15 20.21
N ILE A 76 23.07 20.79 21.02
CA ILE A 76 22.76 22.11 21.59
C ILE A 76 22.62 23.16 20.49
N ARG A 77 23.50 23.14 19.48
CA ARG A 77 23.43 24.06 18.34
C ARG A 77 22.12 23.89 17.58
N ASP A 78 21.72 22.65 17.30
CA ASP A 78 20.45 22.33 16.64
C ASP A 78 19.27 22.88 17.44
N GLU A 79 19.25 22.67 18.76
CA GLU A 79 18.18 23.15 19.63
C GLU A 79 18.09 24.68 19.67
N VAL A 80 19.24 25.37 19.72
CA VAL A 80 19.29 26.84 19.69
C VAL A 80 18.71 27.38 18.39
N PHE A 81 19.16 26.87 17.23
CA PHE A 81 18.65 27.34 15.94
C PHE A 81 17.19 26.96 15.71
N TYR A 82 16.76 25.77 16.16
CA TYR A 82 15.38 25.35 16.05
C TYR A 82 14.44 26.27 16.84
N ARG A 83 14.75 26.55 18.11
CA ARG A 83 13.97 27.48 18.94
C ARG A 83 13.93 28.88 18.34
N GLU A 84 15.06 29.38 17.87
CA GLU A 84 15.11 30.72 17.27
C GLU A 84 14.35 30.79 15.95
N ALA A 85 14.40 29.74 15.13
CA ALA A 85 13.61 29.65 13.90
C ALA A 85 12.09 29.69 14.18
N LEU A 86 11.63 29.03 15.24
CA LEU A 86 10.24 29.12 15.69
C LEU A 86 9.89 30.50 16.24
N ASN A 87 10.77 31.13 17.02
CA ASN A 87 10.57 32.49 17.53
C ASN A 87 10.44 33.52 16.40
N LEU A 88 11.20 33.33 15.32
CA LEU A 88 11.13 34.15 14.10
C LEU A 88 9.97 33.76 13.19
N GLY A 89 9.23 32.69 13.50
CA GLY A 89 8.09 32.22 12.72
C GLY A 89 8.47 31.68 11.34
N LEU A 90 9.69 31.14 11.19
CA LEU A 90 10.19 30.63 9.90
C LEU A 90 9.46 29.37 9.41
N ASP A 91 8.66 28.75 10.26
CA ASP A 91 7.74 27.65 9.93
C ASP A 91 6.42 28.13 9.31
N MET A 92 6.06 29.41 9.51
CA MET A 92 4.78 29.96 9.06
C MET A 92 4.79 30.29 7.57
N GLY A 93 3.87 29.67 6.82
CA GLY A 93 3.67 29.98 5.40
C GLY A 93 4.68 29.33 4.45
N ASP A 94 5.67 28.60 4.98
CA ASP A 94 6.57 27.81 4.18
C ASP A 94 5.90 26.48 3.74
N SER A 95 5.75 26.30 2.43
CA SER A 95 5.08 25.12 1.87
C SER A 95 5.85 23.80 2.08
N VAL A 96 7.19 23.85 2.17
CA VAL A 96 8.04 22.68 2.40
C VAL A 96 7.88 22.21 3.84
N ILE A 97 7.94 23.13 4.80
CA ILE A 97 7.74 22.81 6.22
C ILE A 97 6.32 22.29 6.46
N ARG A 98 5.29 22.96 5.90
CA ARG A 98 3.89 22.49 5.99
C ARG A 98 3.72 21.08 5.44
N ARG A 99 4.28 20.79 4.25
CA ARG A 99 4.22 19.45 3.65
C ARG A 99 4.94 18.41 4.52
N ARG A 100 6.11 18.75 5.08
CA ARG A 100 6.87 17.85 5.94
C ARG A 100 6.15 17.51 7.23
N LEU A 101 5.46 18.49 7.85
CA LEU A 101 4.65 18.27 9.04
C LEU A 101 3.42 17.41 8.73
N ARG A 102 2.74 17.64 7.59
CA ARG A 102 1.66 16.76 7.13
C ARG A 102 2.13 15.32 6.96
N GLN A 103 3.26 15.10 6.28
CA GLN A 103 3.86 13.77 6.12
C GLN A 103 4.23 13.11 7.45
N LYS A 104 4.76 13.88 8.41
CA LYS A 104 5.03 13.35 9.76
C LYS A 104 3.72 12.95 10.47
N MET A 105 2.65 13.71 10.29
CA MET A 105 1.34 13.37 10.84
C MET A 105 0.78 12.09 10.20
N GLU A 106 0.86 11.96 8.87
CA GLU A 106 0.50 10.74 8.13
C GLU A 106 1.29 9.53 8.68
N PHE A 107 2.60 9.66 8.86
CA PHE A 107 3.45 8.59 9.42
C PHE A 107 3.03 8.14 10.83
N VAL A 108 2.66 9.06 11.72
CA VAL A 108 2.18 8.70 13.07
C VAL A 108 0.92 7.83 13.01
N LEU A 109 0.08 7.99 11.98
CA LEU A 109 -1.12 7.17 11.79
C LEU A 109 -0.79 5.77 11.24
N GLU A 110 0.29 5.64 10.46
CA GLU A 110 0.75 4.35 9.93
C GLU A 110 1.13 3.37 11.05
N ASP A 111 1.87 3.85 12.05
CA ASP A 111 2.32 3.04 13.20
C ASP A 111 1.14 2.49 14.01
N VAL A 112 0.01 3.21 14.08
CA VAL A 112 -1.20 2.79 14.79
C VAL A 112 -1.93 1.68 14.04
N SER A 113 -2.00 1.75 12.70
CA SER A 113 -2.65 0.72 11.87
C SER A 113 -1.90 -0.62 11.92
N ALA A 114 -0.56 -0.57 11.91
CA ALA A 114 0.30 -1.75 11.94
C ALA A 114 0.27 -2.52 13.27
N ALA A 115 -0.23 -1.92 14.35
CA ALA A 115 -0.20 -2.49 15.69
C ALA A 115 -1.18 -3.66 15.91
N THR A 116 -2.22 -3.81 15.07
CA THR A 116 -3.22 -4.89 15.20
C THR A 116 -3.15 -5.84 14.01
N PRO A 117 -2.73 -7.10 14.19
CA PRO A 117 -2.71 -8.06 13.09
C PRO A 117 -4.13 -8.39 12.62
N PRO A 118 -4.34 -8.59 11.30
CA PRO A 118 -5.65 -8.93 10.76
C PRO A 118 -6.13 -10.28 11.26
N ARG A 119 -7.43 -10.38 11.58
CA ARG A 119 -8.05 -11.67 11.89
C ARG A 119 -8.27 -12.45 10.61
N GLU A 120 -8.24 -13.77 10.72
CA GLU A 120 -8.42 -14.65 9.56
C GLU A 120 -9.78 -14.49 8.88
N GLU A 121 -10.84 -14.24 9.65
CA GLU A 121 -12.18 -13.94 9.15
C GLU A 121 -12.22 -12.66 8.30
N ASP A 122 -11.47 -11.63 8.71
CA ASP A 122 -11.40 -10.36 7.99
C ASP A 122 -10.69 -10.56 6.63
N LEU A 123 -9.61 -11.33 6.62
CA LEU A 123 -8.87 -11.66 5.38
C LEU A 123 -9.69 -12.51 4.42
N LYS A 124 -10.46 -13.48 4.94
CA LYS A 124 -11.34 -14.28 4.10
C LYS A 124 -12.45 -13.44 3.48
N THR A 125 -13.10 -12.60 4.29
CA THR A 125 -14.13 -11.67 3.81
C THR A 125 -13.57 -10.74 2.75
N PHE A 126 -12.36 -10.23 2.96
CA PHE A 126 -11.68 -9.35 2.01
C PHE A 126 -11.36 -10.06 0.69
N LEU A 127 -10.87 -11.31 0.74
CA LEU A 127 -10.63 -12.13 -0.45
C LEU A 127 -11.93 -12.37 -1.24
N ASP A 128 -13.01 -12.74 -0.54
CA ASP A 128 -14.31 -13.04 -1.15
C ASP A 128 -14.99 -11.80 -1.76
N GLN A 129 -14.74 -10.62 -1.20
CA GLN A 129 -15.31 -9.34 -1.67
C GLN A 129 -14.51 -8.69 -2.81
N ASN A 130 -13.27 -9.11 -3.05
CA ASN A 130 -12.38 -8.52 -4.06
C ASN A 130 -11.81 -9.59 -5.02
N PRO A 131 -12.64 -10.46 -5.62
CA PRO A 131 -12.16 -11.58 -6.42
C PRO A 131 -11.28 -11.14 -7.60
N GLU A 132 -11.56 -9.99 -8.22
CA GLU A 132 -10.80 -9.44 -9.35
C GLU A 132 -9.33 -9.11 -9.02
N ARG A 133 -9.00 -8.84 -7.75
CA ARG A 133 -7.61 -8.56 -7.31
C ARG A 133 -6.80 -9.83 -7.05
N PHE A 134 -7.49 -10.94 -6.83
CA PHE A 134 -6.90 -12.18 -6.32
C PHE A 134 -7.11 -13.40 -7.23
N GLN A 135 -8.01 -13.32 -8.20
CA GLN A 135 -8.26 -14.40 -9.14
C GLN A 135 -7.01 -14.67 -9.98
N LEU A 136 -6.64 -15.95 -10.05
CA LEU A 136 -5.63 -16.40 -11.01
C LEU A 136 -6.25 -16.39 -12.40
N GLU A 137 -5.57 -15.76 -13.33
CA GLU A 137 -5.94 -15.78 -14.74
C GLU A 137 -5.99 -17.22 -15.27
N PRO A 138 -6.91 -17.53 -16.21
CA PRO A 138 -6.86 -18.76 -16.97
C PRO A 138 -5.48 -18.97 -17.60
N GLN A 139 -5.04 -20.22 -17.68
CA GLN A 139 -3.79 -20.58 -18.32
C GLN A 139 -4.02 -21.50 -19.52
N ILE A 140 -3.31 -21.25 -20.61
CA ILE A 140 -3.39 -22.05 -21.83
C ILE A 140 -1.99 -22.46 -22.26
N ALA A 141 -1.86 -23.72 -22.68
CA ALA A 141 -0.74 -24.20 -23.50
C ALA A 141 -1.30 -24.49 -24.89
N PHE A 142 -0.67 -23.93 -25.93
CA PHE A 142 -1.14 -24.11 -27.30
C PHE A 142 0.00 -24.14 -28.31
N GLU A 143 -0.30 -24.67 -29.48
CA GLU A 143 0.51 -24.54 -30.69
C GLU A 143 -0.27 -23.73 -31.71
N HIS A 144 0.42 -23.06 -32.64
CA HIS A 144 -0.27 -22.31 -33.67
C HIS A 144 0.43 -22.37 -35.03
N VAL A 145 -0.40 -22.24 -36.06
CA VAL A 145 -0.01 -22.08 -37.47
C VAL A 145 -0.43 -20.68 -37.87
N TYR A 146 0.56 -19.83 -38.20
CA TYR A 146 0.32 -18.46 -38.61
C TYR A 146 -0.03 -18.38 -40.10
N LEU A 147 -0.98 -17.51 -40.44
CA LEU A 147 -1.41 -17.20 -41.79
C LEU A 147 -1.23 -15.69 -42.01
N ASN A 148 -0.30 -15.34 -42.91
CA ASN A 148 0.00 -13.95 -43.23
C ASN A 148 -1.11 -13.37 -44.13
N PRO A 149 -1.78 -12.26 -43.74
CA PRO A 149 -2.84 -11.65 -44.53
C PRO A 149 -2.40 -11.19 -45.93
N ASP A 150 -1.10 -10.96 -46.17
CA ASP A 150 -0.57 -10.58 -47.49
C ASP A 150 -0.46 -11.76 -48.47
N LYS A 151 -0.40 -12.99 -47.94
CA LYS A 151 -0.29 -14.22 -48.74
C LYS A 151 -1.61 -14.96 -48.89
N HIS A 152 -2.55 -14.69 -47.99
CA HIS A 152 -3.84 -15.35 -47.89
C HIS A 152 -4.96 -14.34 -48.15
N SER A 153 -5.42 -14.26 -49.40
CA SER A 153 -6.43 -13.28 -49.82
C SER A 153 -7.85 -13.67 -49.42
N ASP A 154 -8.13 -14.96 -49.23
CA ASP A 154 -9.37 -15.48 -48.66
C ASP A 154 -9.05 -16.33 -47.44
N ILE A 155 -8.94 -15.66 -46.30
CA ILE A 155 -8.48 -16.28 -45.06
C ILE A 155 -9.37 -17.42 -44.59
N GLU A 156 -10.68 -17.35 -44.83
CA GLU A 156 -11.62 -18.37 -44.35
C GLU A 156 -11.43 -19.67 -45.13
N THR A 157 -11.30 -19.58 -46.47
CA THR A 157 -11.04 -20.73 -47.33
C THR A 157 -9.66 -21.31 -47.05
N ASP A 158 -8.62 -20.48 -47.00
CA ASP A 158 -7.25 -20.91 -46.74
C ASP A 158 -7.10 -21.57 -45.35
N ALA A 159 -7.73 -20.98 -44.33
CA ALA A 159 -7.76 -21.54 -42.98
C ALA A 159 -8.47 -22.89 -42.95
N ALA A 160 -9.61 -23.04 -43.64
CA ALA A 160 -10.35 -24.30 -43.69
C ALA A 160 -9.55 -25.42 -44.36
N ASP A 161 -8.85 -25.12 -45.46
CA ASP A 161 -8.01 -26.08 -46.18
C ASP A 161 -6.82 -26.55 -45.33
N ILE A 162 -6.13 -25.61 -44.67
CA ILE A 162 -5.01 -25.93 -43.79
C ILE A 162 -5.50 -26.69 -42.55
N LEU A 163 -6.66 -26.32 -42.00
CA LEU A 163 -7.27 -27.02 -40.87
C LEU A 163 -7.60 -28.48 -41.20
N ALA A 164 -8.10 -28.76 -42.41
CA ALA A 164 -8.36 -30.12 -42.87
C ALA A 164 -7.07 -30.97 -42.92
N ARG A 165 -5.97 -30.36 -43.38
CA ARG A 165 -4.63 -31.01 -43.44
C ARG A 165 -4.05 -31.26 -42.05
N LEU A 166 -4.15 -30.28 -41.15
CA LEU A 166 -3.75 -30.42 -39.73
C LEU A 166 -4.51 -31.55 -39.05
N ASN A 167 -5.83 -31.62 -39.26
CA ASN A 167 -6.68 -32.70 -38.71
C ASN A 167 -6.40 -34.07 -39.35
N ALA A 168 -5.82 -34.11 -40.55
CA ALA A 168 -5.32 -35.34 -41.18
C ALA A 168 -3.95 -35.80 -40.64
N GLY A 169 -3.34 -35.03 -39.72
CA GLY A 169 -2.07 -35.37 -39.08
C GLY A 169 -0.83 -34.87 -39.83
N GLU A 170 -0.99 -33.93 -40.76
CA GLU A 170 0.14 -33.26 -41.39
C GLU A 170 0.86 -32.33 -40.41
N ASP A 171 2.19 -32.21 -40.55
CA ASP A 171 3.04 -31.46 -39.64
C ASP A 171 2.75 -29.95 -39.71
N ALA A 172 2.30 -29.38 -38.59
CA ALA A 172 1.94 -27.98 -38.46
C ALA A 172 3.09 -27.02 -38.82
N THR A 173 4.34 -27.43 -38.61
CA THR A 173 5.52 -26.61 -38.93
C THR A 173 5.73 -26.43 -40.43
N GLN A 174 5.13 -27.27 -41.27
CA GLN A 174 5.25 -27.21 -42.73
C GLN A 174 4.08 -26.47 -43.38
N LEU A 175 3.02 -26.19 -42.62
CA LEU A 175 1.76 -25.63 -43.12
C LEU A 175 1.61 -24.13 -42.90
N GLY A 176 2.39 -23.56 -41.97
CA GLY A 176 2.29 -22.16 -41.59
C GLY A 176 3.25 -21.23 -42.32
N ASP A 177 2.88 -19.96 -42.35
CA ASP A 177 3.77 -18.87 -42.70
C ASP A 177 4.79 -18.58 -41.60
N VAL A 178 5.91 -17.98 -42.01
CA VAL A 178 6.96 -17.55 -41.08
C VAL A 178 6.47 -16.39 -40.21
N LEU A 179 6.58 -16.55 -38.89
CA LEU A 179 6.36 -15.52 -37.89
C LEU A 179 7.54 -15.51 -36.90
N MET A 180 7.96 -14.33 -36.44
CA MET A 180 8.99 -14.20 -35.40
C MET A 180 8.43 -14.44 -33.99
N LEU A 181 7.58 -15.46 -33.83
CA LEU A 181 7.08 -15.93 -32.54
C LEU A 181 7.27 -17.46 -32.48
N PRO A 182 7.52 -18.03 -31.28
CA PRO A 182 7.53 -19.47 -31.09
C PRO A 182 6.24 -20.11 -31.61
N ALA A 183 6.32 -21.20 -32.36
CA ALA A 183 5.14 -21.92 -32.86
C ALA A 183 4.35 -22.64 -31.74
N SER A 184 4.93 -22.78 -30.54
CA SER A 184 4.30 -23.41 -29.39
C SER A 184 4.62 -22.70 -28.09
N TYR A 185 3.65 -22.72 -27.18
CA TYR A 185 3.73 -22.13 -25.85
C TYR A 185 3.33 -23.16 -24.80
N ASP A 186 4.12 -23.23 -23.73
CA ASP A 186 3.76 -23.98 -22.52
C ASP A 186 2.64 -23.26 -21.76
N LEU A 187 2.16 -23.91 -20.68
CA LEU A 187 1.05 -23.41 -19.89
C LEU A 187 1.40 -22.05 -19.26
N GLN A 188 0.76 -20.99 -19.74
CA GLN A 188 0.96 -19.61 -19.26
C GLN A 188 -0.37 -18.87 -19.15
N SER A 189 -0.39 -17.83 -18.32
CA SER A 189 -1.57 -16.97 -18.12
C SER A 189 -1.94 -16.24 -19.41
N VAL A 190 -3.25 -16.14 -19.67
CA VAL A 190 -3.79 -15.57 -20.91
C VAL A 190 -3.30 -14.14 -21.21
N SER A 191 -3.01 -13.32 -20.20
CA SER A 191 -2.49 -11.96 -20.43
C SER A 191 -1.10 -11.93 -21.07
N ILE A 192 -0.30 -13.00 -20.94
CA ILE A 192 0.98 -13.12 -21.65
C ILE A 192 0.73 -13.18 -23.16
N PHE A 193 -0.32 -13.87 -23.58
CA PHE A 193 -0.65 -14.02 -25.00
C PHE A 193 -1.20 -12.74 -25.59
N ASP A 194 -2.00 -11.95 -24.86
CA ASP A 194 -2.42 -10.63 -25.34
C ASP A 194 -1.24 -9.67 -25.50
N ARG A 195 -0.20 -9.75 -24.64
CA ARG A 195 1.03 -8.97 -24.81
C ARG A 195 1.86 -9.42 -26.01
N ALA A 196 1.91 -10.73 -26.27
CA ALA A 196 2.71 -11.30 -27.35
C ALA A 196 2.04 -11.18 -28.71
N PHE A 197 0.74 -11.41 -28.81
CA PHE A 197 -0.04 -11.50 -30.06
C PHE A 197 -0.95 -10.28 -30.28
N GLY A 198 -1.13 -9.40 -29.30
CA GLY A 198 -2.02 -8.25 -29.37
C GLY A 198 -3.33 -8.48 -28.61
N ASN A 199 -3.92 -7.36 -28.17
CA ASN A 199 -5.10 -7.37 -27.30
C ASN A 199 -6.28 -8.12 -27.93
N GLY A 200 -6.87 -9.05 -27.18
CA GLY A 200 -8.06 -9.82 -27.58
C GLY A 200 -7.75 -11.16 -28.23
N PHE A 201 -6.48 -11.51 -28.43
CA PHE A 201 -6.07 -12.83 -28.90
C PHE A 201 -6.46 -13.94 -27.91
N SER A 202 -6.31 -13.66 -26.61
CA SER A 202 -6.70 -14.58 -25.54
C SER A 202 -8.17 -15.00 -25.60
N ASN A 203 -9.09 -14.10 -25.98
CA ASN A 203 -10.51 -14.40 -26.12
C ASN A 203 -10.77 -15.47 -27.18
N GLY A 204 -10.03 -15.43 -28.29
CA GLY A 204 -10.10 -16.45 -29.33
C GLY A 204 -9.47 -17.78 -28.90
N LEU A 205 -8.38 -17.75 -28.13
CA LEU A 205 -7.82 -18.98 -27.53
C LEU A 205 -8.78 -19.63 -26.54
N MET A 206 -9.47 -18.84 -25.72
CA MET A 206 -10.41 -19.34 -24.71
C MET A 206 -11.65 -20.01 -25.33
N SER A 207 -12.05 -19.64 -26.55
CA SER A 207 -13.17 -20.29 -27.25
C SER A 207 -12.80 -21.63 -27.92
N VAL A 208 -11.50 -21.92 -28.09
CA VAL A 208 -11.03 -23.17 -28.69
C VAL A 208 -11.07 -24.33 -27.69
N SER A 209 -11.59 -25.48 -28.12
CA SER A 209 -11.61 -26.71 -27.30
C SER A 209 -10.23 -27.35 -27.18
N GLU A 210 -9.93 -27.95 -26.03
CA GLU A 210 -8.68 -28.69 -25.83
C GLU A 210 -8.64 -29.94 -26.73
N GLY A 211 -7.47 -30.22 -27.31
CA GLY A 211 -7.21 -31.44 -28.10
C GLY A 211 -7.64 -31.37 -29.56
N ALA A 212 -8.05 -30.21 -30.08
CA ALA A 212 -8.41 -30.04 -31.49
C ALA A 212 -7.82 -28.76 -32.09
N TRP A 213 -7.48 -28.81 -33.37
CA TRP A 213 -7.15 -27.60 -34.14
C TRP A 213 -8.43 -26.80 -34.40
N ALA A 214 -8.37 -25.50 -34.21
CA ALA A 214 -9.46 -24.58 -34.55
C ALA A 214 -8.93 -23.19 -34.94
N GLY A 215 -9.80 -22.35 -35.47
CA GLY A 215 -9.48 -21.01 -35.94
C GLY A 215 -10.37 -20.63 -37.13
N PRO A 216 -10.07 -19.53 -37.82
CA PRO A 216 -8.92 -18.64 -37.58
C PRO A 216 -9.11 -17.72 -36.36
N VAL A 217 -8.09 -17.62 -35.51
CA VAL A 217 -8.02 -16.68 -34.38
C VAL A 217 -7.22 -15.44 -34.81
N ARG A 218 -7.79 -14.26 -34.62
CA ARG A 218 -7.16 -12.99 -35.03
C ARG A 218 -6.15 -12.50 -34.00
N SER A 219 -4.98 -12.10 -34.47
CA SER A 219 -3.95 -11.40 -33.69
C SER A 219 -3.63 -10.03 -34.31
N GLY A 220 -2.70 -9.29 -33.70
CA GLY A 220 -2.12 -8.09 -34.26
C GLY A 220 -1.21 -8.33 -35.47
N PHE A 221 -0.78 -9.58 -35.72
CA PHE A 221 0.06 -9.94 -36.87
C PHE A 221 -0.77 -10.47 -38.05
N GLY A 222 -1.90 -11.09 -37.79
CA GLY A 222 -2.72 -11.74 -38.81
C GLY A 222 -3.64 -12.78 -38.20
N TRP A 223 -3.64 -13.98 -38.76
CA TRP A 223 -4.56 -15.04 -38.37
C TRP A 223 -3.81 -16.29 -37.95
N HIS A 224 -4.40 -17.04 -37.03
CA HIS A 224 -3.78 -18.20 -36.42
C HIS A 224 -4.77 -19.36 -36.38
N LEU A 225 -4.37 -20.51 -36.89
CA LEU A 225 -4.98 -21.77 -36.50
C LEU A 225 -4.27 -22.24 -35.23
N VAL A 226 -5.02 -22.65 -34.22
CA VAL A 226 -4.50 -22.95 -32.88
C VAL A 226 -4.91 -24.35 -32.44
N PHE A 227 -3.98 -25.05 -31.80
CA PHE A 227 -4.23 -26.31 -31.12
C PHE A 227 -4.04 -26.11 -29.63
N VAL A 228 -5.12 -26.12 -28.87
CA VAL A 228 -5.03 -26.01 -27.41
C VAL A 228 -4.64 -27.37 -26.85
N ARG A 229 -3.41 -27.47 -26.34
CA ARG A 229 -2.89 -28.69 -25.69
C ARG A 229 -3.43 -28.86 -24.28
N LYS A 230 -3.56 -27.75 -23.56
CA LYS A 230 -4.03 -27.74 -22.17
C LYS A 230 -4.69 -26.42 -21.84
N LYS A 231 -5.83 -26.46 -21.16
CA LYS A 231 -6.52 -25.30 -20.58
C LYS A 231 -6.73 -25.50 -19.08
N VAL A 232 -6.41 -24.48 -18.31
CA VAL A 232 -6.69 -24.39 -16.87
C VAL A 232 -7.54 -23.16 -16.65
N GLU A 233 -8.74 -23.37 -16.11
CA GLU A 233 -9.67 -22.28 -15.81
C GLU A 233 -9.12 -21.36 -14.72
N GLY A 234 -9.43 -20.07 -14.85
CA GLY A 234 -9.13 -19.10 -13.82
C GLY A 234 -9.93 -19.39 -12.56
N ARG A 235 -9.30 -19.26 -11.39
CA ARG A 235 -9.94 -19.53 -10.11
C ARG A 235 -9.51 -18.54 -9.05
N LEU A 236 -10.39 -18.29 -8.09
CA LEU A 236 -9.99 -17.64 -6.85
C LEU A 236 -9.23 -18.67 -6.00
N PRO A 237 -7.97 -18.41 -5.61
CA PRO A 237 -7.23 -19.30 -4.71
C PRO A 237 -7.84 -19.32 -3.32
N ASP A 238 -7.55 -20.37 -2.55
CA ASP A 238 -7.86 -20.38 -1.13
C ASP A 238 -6.97 -19.37 -0.39
N LEU A 239 -7.46 -18.83 0.73
CA LEU A 239 -6.70 -17.88 1.54
C LEU A 239 -5.31 -18.44 1.93
N ALA A 240 -5.20 -19.75 2.16
CA ALA A 240 -3.93 -20.39 2.50
C ALA A 240 -2.87 -20.26 1.39
N ASP A 241 -3.28 -20.29 0.12
CA ASP A 241 -2.38 -20.22 -1.04
C ASP A 241 -1.84 -18.81 -1.29
N MET A 242 -2.55 -17.76 -0.87
CA MET A 242 -2.17 -16.36 -1.11
C MET A 242 -2.23 -15.45 0.12
N ARG A 243 -2.16 -16.02 1.33
CA ARG A 243 -2.36 -15.28 2.58
C ARG A 243 -1.52 -14.02 2.67
N GLU A 244 -0.24 -14.10 2.31
CA GLU A 244 0.69 -12.96 2.41
C GLU A 244 0.24 -11.79 1.53
N LYS A 245 -0.16 -12.06 0.28
CA LYS A 245 -0.68 -11.04 -0.64
C LYS A 245 -1.98 -10.44 -0.09
N VAL A 246 -2.89 -11.27 0.40
CA VAL A 246 -4.17 -10.81 0.97
C VAL A 246 -3.94 -9.92 2.20
N VAL A 247 -2.99 -10.28 3.08
CA VAL A 247 -2.61 -9.46 4.25
C VAL A 247 -2.07 -8.10 3.81
N GLN A 248 -1.15 -8.06 2.85
CA GLN A 248 -0.56 -6.81 2.38
C GLN A 248 -1.60 -5.87 1.78
N GLU A 249 -2.45 -6.39 0.89
CA GLU A 249 -3.53 -5.60 0.26
C GLU A 249 -4.58 -5.15 1.29
N TRP A 250 -4.94 -6.01 2.25
CA TRP A 250 -5.87 -5.64 3.32
C TRP A 250 -5.29 -4.53 4.22
N GLN A 251 -4.01 -4.63 4.58
CA GLN A 251 -3.33 -3.61 5.39
C GLN A 251 -3.23 -2.28 4.66
N HIS A 252 -2.98 -2.32 3.35
CA HIS A 252 -2.97 -1.14 2.50
C HIS A 252 -4.34 -0.43 2.49
N ASP A 253 -5.42 -1.16 2.23
CA ASP A 253 -6.77 -0.61 2.22
C ASP A 253 -7.18 -0.10 3.62
N ARG A 254 -6.79 -0.82 4.67
CA ARG A 254 -7.05 -0.40 6.07
C ARG A 254 -6.31 0.88 6.43
N LYS A 255 -5.08 1.06 5.96
CA LYS A 255 -4.30 2.29 6.13
C LYS A 255 -5.02 3.47 5.48
N ILE A 256 -5.42 3.36 4.22
CA ILE A 256 -6.14 4.43 3.50
C ILE A 256 -7.43 4.79 4.23
N ALA A 257 -8.19 3.79 4.68
CA ALA A 257 -9.43 4.03 5.43
C ALA A 257 -9.19 4.76 6.77
N LEU A 258 -8.13 4.41 7.51
CA LEU A 258 -7.78 5.06 8.78
C LEU A 258 -7.30 6.50 8.58
N GLU A 259 -6.51 6.75 7.52
CA GLU A 259 -6.06 8.10 7.16
C GLU A 259 -7.27 9.01 6.88
N GLU A 260 -8.24 8.54 6.09
CA GLU A 260 -9.46 9.29 5.79
C GLU A 260 -10.34 9.49 7.04
N GLU A 261 -10.56 8.46 7.84
CA GLU A 261 -11.31 8.58 9.11
C GLU A 261 -10.68 9.61 10.04
N THR A 262 -9.35 9.58 10.16
CA THR A 262 -8.61 10.55 10.98
C THR A 262 -8.71 11.95 10.40
N TYR A 263 -8.57 12.10 9.09
CA TYR A 263 -8.73 13.39 8.42
C TYR A 263 -10.09 13.99 8.72
N GLN A 264 -11.18 13.22 8.57
CA GLN A 264 -12.54 13.71 8.86
C GLN A 264 -12.71 14.10 10.33
N ALA A 265 -12.19 13.29 11.26
CA ALA A 265 -12.24 13.58 12.70
C ALA A 265 -11.41 14.81 13.12
N LEU A 266 -10.34 15.12 12.38
CA LEU A 266 -9.58 16.36 12.55
C LEU A 266 -10.32 17.53 11.92
N LEU A 267 -10.80 17.38 10.69
CA LEU A 267 -11.52 18.39 9.93
C LEU A 267 -12.75 18.92 10.69
N SER A 268 -13.48 18.04 11.39
CA SER A 268 -14.65 18.42 12.20
C SER A 268 -14.33 19.38 13.35
N ARG A 269 -13.05 19.61 13.66
CA ARG A 269 -12.59 20.58 14.68
C ARG A 269 -12.34 21.97 14.10
N TYR A 270 -12.42 22.11 12.78
CA TYR A 270 -12.15 23.36 12.06
C TYR A 270 -13.42 23.86 11.37
N GLU A 271 -13.61 25.17 11.41
CA GLU A 271 -14.54 25.85 10.52
C GLU A 271 -13.81 26.18 9.21
N VAL A 272 -14.32 25.66 8.09
CA VAL A 272 -13.77 25.95 6.76
C VAL A 272 -14.60 27.04 6.11
N VAL A 273 -14.03 28.24 6.02
CA VAL A 273 -14.65 29.40 5.39
C VAL A 273 -13.92 29.69 4.07
N PHE A 274 -14.69 29.91 3.00
CA PHE A 274 -14.16 30.32 1.70
C PHE A 274 -14.43 31.82 1.50
N GLU A 275 -13.41 32.57 1.10
CA GLU A 275 -13.64 33.92 0.60
C GLU A 275 -14.33 33.86 -0.76
N PRO A 276 -15.44 34.60 -0.97
CA PRO A 276 -16.09 34.65 -2.27
C PRO A 276 -15.12 35.23 -3.30
N SER A 277 -14.95 34.51 -4.41
CA SER A 277 -14.13 34.98 -5.52
C SER A 277 -14.66 36.31 -6.03
N VAL A 278 -13.80 37.32 -6.13
CA VAL A 278 -14.14 38.59 -6.79
C VAL A 278 -14.44 38.27 -8.25
N GLU A 279 -15.71 38.28 -8.63
CA GLU A 279 -16.10 38.30 -10.04
C GLU A 279 -15.41 39.49 -10.67
N ALA A 280 -14.56 39.23 -11.66
CA ALA A 280 -13.95 40.28 -12.46
C ALA A 280 -15.07 41.08 -13.10
N SER A 281 -15.25 42.32 -12.66
CA SER A 281 -16.13 43.28 -13.33
C SER A 281 -15.65 43.40 -14.77
N ASP A 282 -16.40 42.81 -15.69
CA ASP A 282 -16.18 42.99 -17.12
C ASP A 282 -16.38 44.49 -17.46
N PRO A 283 -15.48 45.10 -18.26
CA PRO A 283 -15.43 46.54 -18.52
C PRO A 283 -16.59 47.08 -19.35
#